data_AF-A0A7V1PSJ3-F1
#
_entry.id   AF-A0A7V1PSJ3-F1
#
_cell.length_a   1.000
_cell.length_b   1.000
_cell.length_c   1.000
_cell.angle_alpha   90.00
_cell.angle_beta   90.00
_cell.angle_gamma   90.00
#
_symmetry.space_group_name_H-M   'P 1'
#
loop_
_entity.id
_entity.type
_entity.pdbx_description
1 polymer ?
#
loop_
_entity_poly.entity_id
_entity_poly.type
_entity_poly.pdbx_seq_one_letter_code
_entity_poly.pdbx_strand_id
1 'polypeptide(L)'
;MILYKYTTYENALKILLEQKFRYTQPYCFNDPFELYPIIEEYFNNEQFEEMLEFVTQSPWIDDVYNTTIREGYDKLNNLQKSIIPYEQFFAIQKNKIQCEIRKKKLPLKELIRENIKKVDIDELMNLEYHKLINSLIGILSLSSKNNNILMWGHYANSNVGVVIKINANKNYFEYLDKVHYSNDRPKIKLSKMDYTTQESIDSYKKVFFNKSLDWSYEAEYRDIKPLIKGSNLGKEDNNGFPIILFDFPIEIVEGI
;
A
#
# COMPACT_ATOMS: atom_id res chain seq x y z
N MET A 1 8.78 20.46 12.71
CA MET A 1 9.45 19.58 13.67
C MET A 1 10.62 18.94 12.94
N ILE A 2 11.60 18.42 13.67
CA ILE A 2 12.69 17.65 13.08
C ILE A 2 12.35 16.16 13.22
N LEU A 3 12.47 15.43 12.11
CA LEU A 3 12.31 13.99 12.04
C LEU A 3 13.55 13.37 11.38
N TYR A 4 13.67 12.05 11.45
CA TYR A 4 14.86 11.32 11.09
C TYR A 4 14.53 10.09 10.25
N LYS A 5 15.25 9.91 9.15
CA LYS A 5 15.17 8.69 8.34
C LYS A 5 16.41 7.83 8.57
N TYR A 6 16.23 6.72 9.26
CA TYR A 6 17.23 5.65 9.32
C TYR A 6 17.26 4.89 8.00
N THR A 7 18.45 4.65 7.47
CA THR A 7 18.62 3.91 6.23
C THR A 7 20.04 3.36 6.09
N THR A 8 20.25 2.44 5.15
CA THR A 8 21.60 2.02 4.75
C THR A 8 22.33 3.16 4.02
N TYR A 9 23.65 3.09 4.00
CA TYR A 9 24.51 4.06 3.31
C TYR A 9 24.15 4.17 1.81
N GLU A 10 23.95 3.04 1.13
CA GLU A 10 23.62 2.98 -0.30
C GLU A 10 22.29 3.66 -0.60
N ASN A 11 21.30 3.43 0.27
CA ASN A 11 19.99 4.05 0.12
C ASN A 11 20.02 5.55 0.44
N ALA A 12 20.82 5.99 1.41
CA ALA A 12 21.00 7.42 1.65
C ALA A 12 21.63 8.14 0.46
N LEU A 13 22.64 7.55 -0.18
CA LEU A 13 23.22 8.09 -1.40
C LEU A 13 22.15 8.24 -2.50
N LYS A 14 21.33 7.22 -2.73
CA LYS A 14 20.22 7.29 -3.71
C LYS A 14 19.23 8.39 -3.34
N ILE A 15 18.78 8.44 -2.09
CA ILE A 15 17.83 9.45 -1.60
C ILE A 15 18.35 10.86 -1.86
N LEU A 16 19.62 11.12 -1.55
CA LEU A 16 20.21 12.46 -1.65
C LEU A 16 20.56 12.85 -3.10
N LEU A 17 21.08 11.93 -3.89
CA LEU A 17 21.45 12.18 -5.28
C LEU A 17 20.22 12.30 -6.19
N GLU A 18 19.23 11.42 -5.99
CA GLU A 18 18.00 11.41 -6.80
C GLU A 18 16.91 12.31 -6.22
N GLN A 19 17.08 12.81 -4.99
CA GLN A 19 16.10 13.63 -4.26
C GLN A 19 14.73 12.98 -4.18
N LYS A 20 14.72 11.66 -3.92
CA LYS A 20 13.53 10.82 -3.89
C LYS A 20 13.44 10.00 -2.62
N PHE A 21 12.25 9.98 -2.00
CA PHE A 21 11.92 9.01 -0.96
C PHE A 21 11.12 7.86 -1.53
N ARG A 22 11.43 6.63 -1.09
CA ARG A 22 10.52 5.50 -1.26
C ARG A 22 9.35 5.64 -0.30
N TYR A 23 8.14 5.49 -0.82
CA TYR A 23 6.95 5.26 -0.03
C TYR A 23 6.62 3.78 -0.11
N THR A 24 6.65 3.13 1.04
CA THR A 24 6.58 1.68 1.16
C THR A 24 5.13 1.24 1.24
N GLN A 25 4.80 0.17 0.51
CA GLN A 25 3.46 -0.41 0.55
C GLN A 25 3.20 -1.14 1.88
N PRO A 26 1.96 -1.14 2.38
CA PRO A 26 1.54 -1.78 3.62
C PRO A 26 2.08 -3.18 3.87
N TYR A 27 2.12 -4.04 2.85
CA TYR A 27 2.56 -5.44 3.01
C TYR A 27 4.06 -5.59 3.34
N CYS A 28 4.88 -4.56 3.06
CA CYS A 28 6.32 -4.60 3.28
C CYS A 28 6.74 -4.24 4.72
N PHE A 29 5.77 -3.96 5.59
CA PHE A 29 5.99 -3.56 6.96
C PHE A 29 6.30 -4.77 7.87
N ASN A 30 7.01 -4.52 8.96
CA ASN A 30 7.62 -5.56 9.80
C ASN A 30 6.73 -6.02 10.96
N ASP A 31 5.77 -5.21 11.41
CA ASP A 31 4.79 -5.64 12.41
C ASP A 31 3.68 -6.45 11.69
N PRO A 32 3.49 -7.74 12.00
CA PRO A 32 2.47 -8.55 11.34
C PRO A 32 1.03 -8.10 11.63
N PHE A 33 0.82 -7.24 12.63
CA PHE A 33 -0.49 -6.73 13.00
C PHE A 33 -0.72 -5.27 12.58
N GLU A 34 0.31 -4.55 12.11
CA GLU A 34 0.15 -3.17 11.65
C GLU A 34 -0.56 -3.13 10.30
N LEU A 35 -1.47 -2.16 10.10
CA LEU A 35 -2.26 -2.01 8.86
C LEU A 35 -3.24 -3.17 8.56
N TYR A 36 -3.30 -4.16 9.44
CA TYR A 36 -4.30 -5.20 9.47
C TYR A 36 -5.24 -4.94 10.65
N PRO A 37 -6.40 -4.26 10.50
CA PRO A 37 -7.35 -4.04 11.58
C PRO A 37 -8.31 -5.23 11.76
N ILE A 38 -8.97 -5.33 12.92
CA ILE A 38 -10.14 -6.20 13.09
C ILE A 38 -11.31 -5.53 12.36
N ILE A 39 -11.82 -6.19 11.33
CA ILE A 39 -13.04 -5.75 10.65
C ILE A 39 -14.22 -6.31 11.41
N GLU A 40 -14.98 -5.45 12.10
CA GLU A 40 -16.18 -5.85 12.84
C GLU A 40 -17.42 -5.91 11.94
N GLU A 41 -17.43 -5.09 10.88
CA GLU A 41 -18.51 -5.05 9.89
C GLU A 41 -17.91 -4.78 8.51
N TYR A 42 -18.20 -5.66 7.55
CA TYR A 42 -17.76 -5.52 6.16
C TYR A 42 -18.71 -4.62 5.36
N PHE A 43 -18.23 -4.12 4.21
CA PHE A 43 -19.07 -3.43 3.23
C PHE A 43 -20.36 -4.21 2.95
N ASN A 44 -21.48 -3.51 2.83
CA ASN A 44 -22.66 -4.13 2.22
C ASN A 44 -22.40 -4.33 0.70
N ASN A 45 -23.27 -5.10 0.04
CA ASN A 45 -23.06 -5.44 -1.38
C ASN A 45 -22.90 -4.19 -2.26
N GLU A 46 -23.73 -3.17 -2.06
CA GLU A 46 -23.71 -1.94 -2.86
C GLU A 46 -22.39 -1.17 -2.66
N GLN A 47 -21.97 -1.01 -1.40
CA GLN A 47 -20.70 -0.35 -1.06
C GLN A 47 -19.48 -1.11 -1.58
N PHE A 48 -19.53 -2.44 -1.61
CA PHE A 48 -18.44 -3.23 -2.16
C PHE A 48 -18.36 -3.10 -3.68
N GLU A 49 -19.50 -3.10 -4.37
CA GLU A 49 -19.57 -2.85 -5.81
C GLU A 49 -19.10 -1.43 -6.16
N GLU A 50 -19.49 -0.40 -5.39
CA GLU A 50 -18.99 0.98 -5.58
C GLU A 50 -17.48 1.08 -5.38
N MET A 51 -16.95 0.43 -4.36
CA MET A 51 -15.50 0.36 -4.13
C MET A 51 -14.81 -0.35 -5.29
N LEU A 52 -15.32 -1.50 -5.75
CA LEU A 52 -14.78 -2.20 -6.91
C LEU A 52 -14.86 -1.35 -8.18
N GLU A 53 -15.95 -0.61 -8.38
CA GLU A 53 -16.11 0.28 -9.53
C GLU A 53 -15.08 1.41 -9.51
N PHE A 54 -14.89 2.07 -8.36
CA PHE A 54 -13.83 3.06 -8.17
C PHE A 54 -12.43 2.50 -8.45
N VAL A 55 -12.15 1.30 -7.96
CA VAL A 55 -10.87 0.61 -8.15
C VAL A 55 -10.66 0.19 -9.60
N THR A 56 -11.69 -0.32 -10.25
CA THR A 56 -11.64 -0.77 -11.66
C THR A 56 -11.62 0.37 -12.68
N GLN A 57 -11.94 1.59 -12.25
CA GLN A 57 -11.77 2.81 -13.03
C GLN A 57 -10.44 3.53 -12.72
N SER A 58 -9.68 3.06 -11.73
CA SER A 58 -8.44 3.70 -11.32
C SER A 58 -7.29 3.43 -12.32
N PRO A 59 -6.42 4.41 -12.63
CA PRO A 59 -5.39 4.26 -13.68
C PRO A 59 -4.39 3.10 -13.50
N TRP A 60 -4.16 2.62 -12.27
CA TRP A 60 -3.26 1.50 -11.97
C TRP A 60 -3.95 0.13 -12.00
N ILE A 61 -5.26 0.04 -12.18
CA ILE A 61 -5.91 -1.26 -12.36
C ILE A 61 -5.36 -1.96 -13.60
N ASP A 62 -4.88 -1.20 -14.58
CA ASP A 62 -4.24 -1.75 -15.77
C ASP A 62 -2.94 -2.48 -15.42
N ASP A 63 -2.21 -2.03 -14.39
CA ASP A 63 -1.02 -2.72 -13.88
C ASP A 63 -1.40 -3.99 -13.09
N VAL A 64 -2.48 -3.93 -12.30
CA VAL A 64 -3.04 -5.12 -11.62
C VAL A 64 -3.54 -6.16 -12.64
N TYR A 65 -4.29 -5.71 -13.65
CA TYR A 65 -4.70 -6.52 -14.78
C TYR A 65 -3.49 -7.07 -15.51
N ASN A 66 -2.43 -6.26 -15.70
CA ASN A 66 -1.23 -6.69 -16.40
C ASN A 66 -0.58 -7.86 -15.68
N THR A 67 -0.42 -7.83 -14.36
CA THR A 67 0.18 -8.94 -13.62
C THR A 67 -0.62 -10.23 -13.80
N THR A 68 -1.93 -10.19 -13.53
CA THR A 68 -2.78 -11.40 -13.60
C THR A 68 -2.99 -11.91 -15.03
N ILE A 69 -3.15 -11.01 -16.01
CA ILE A 69 -3.37 -11.39 -17.41
C ILE A 69 -2.06 -11.89 -18.04
N ARG A 70 -0.90 -11.34 -17.64
CA ARG A 70 0.42 -11.78 -18.12
C ARG A 70 0.74 -13.20 -17.66
N GLU A 71 0.46 -13.55 -16.42
CA GLU A 71 0.58 -14.96 -15.96
C GLU A 71 -0.30 -15.92 -16.79
N GLY A 72 -1.49 -15.46 -17.21
CA GLY A 72 -2.36 -16.22 -18.11
C GLY A 72 -1.79 -16.34 -19.53
N TYR A 73 -1.18 -15.27 -20.04
CA TYR A 73 -0.54 -15.23 -21.35
C TYR A 73 0.71 -16.13 -21.39
N ASP A 74 1.50 -16.14 -20.32
CA ASP A 74 2.74 -16.91 -20.25
C ASP A 74 2.50 -18.42 -20.34
N LYS A 75 1.31 -18.88 -19.93
CA LYS A 75 0.85 -20.28 -20.04
C LYS A 75 0.45 -20.70 -21.46
N LEU A 76 0.34 -19.77 -22.41
CA LEU A 76 0.04 -20.10 -23.81
C LEU A 76 1.26 -20.73 -24.52
N ASN A 77 1.00 -21.63 -25.45
CA ASN A 77 2.06 -22.22 -26.27
C ASN A 77 2.52 -21.25 -27.39
N ASN A 78 3.65 -21.57 -28.04
CA ASN A 78 4.26 -20.69 -29.04
C ASN A 78 3.35 -20.42 -30.26
N LEU A 79 2.52 -21.39 -30.64
CA LEU A 79 1.56 -21.22 -31.72
C LEU A 79 0.41 -20.27 -31.31
N GLN A 80 -0.05 -20.34 -30.06
CA GLN A 80 -1.08 -19.43 -29.54
C GLN A 80 -0.54 -18.00 -29.37
N LYS A 81 0.70 -17.85 -28.89
CA LYS A 81 1.36 -16.54 -28.75
C LYS A 81 1.65 -15.87 -30.09
N SER A 82 1.93 -16.65 -31.15
CA SER A 82 2.11 -16.11 -32.51
C SER A 82 0.80 -15.69 -33.17
N ILE A 83 -0.32 -16.30 -32.79
CA ILE A 83 -1.65 -15.97 -33.31
C ILE A 83 -2.23 -14.73 -32.59
N ILE A 84 -1.96 -14.58 -31.28
CA ILE A 84 -2.48 -13.45 -30.49
C ILE A 84 -1.32 -12.77 -29.74
N PRO A 85 -0.88 -11.59 -30.20
CA PRO A 85 0.07 -10.74 -29.49
C PRO A 85 -0.45 -10.34 -28.10
N TYR A 86 0.47 -10.10 -27.16
CA TYR A 86 0.12 -9.79 -25.77
C TYR A 86 -0.84 -8.62 -25.63
N GLU A 87 -0.66 -7.56 -26.42
CA GLU A 87 -1.50 -6.35 -26.38
C GLU A 87 -2.95 -6.67 -26.76
N GLN A 88 -3.14 -7.56 -27.73
CA GLN A 88 -4.47 -8.01 -28.15
C GLN A 88 -5.08 -8.98 -27.11
N PHE A 89 -4.29 -9.90 -26.57
CA PHE A 89 -4.73 -10.78 -25.49
C PHE A 89 -5.15 -9.99 -24.25
N PHE A 90 -4.36 -8.99 -23.88
CA PHE A 90 -4.63 -8.08 -22.78
C PHE A 90 -5.93 -7.31 -23.01
N ALA A 91 -6.10 -6.69 -24.17
CA ALA A 91 -7.32 -5.97 -24.51
C ALA A 91 -8.57 -6.87 -24.49
N ILE A 92 -8.47 -8.11 -24.99
CA ILE A 92 -9.56 -9.09 -24.98
C ILE A 92 -9.92 -9.50 -23.55
N GLN A 93 -8.92 -9.86 -22.74
CA GLN A 93 -9.13 -10.35 -21.38
C GLN A 93 -9.59 -9.23 -20.44
N LYS A 94 -9.01 -8.03 -20.55
CA LYS A 94 -9.47 -6.82 -19.86
C LYS A 94 -10.92 -6.51 -20.20
N ASN A 95 -11.28 -6.47 -21.48
CA ASN A 95 -12.66 -6.24 -21.90
C ASN A 95 -13.60 -7.35 -21.43
N LYS A 96 -13.15 -8.61 -21.39
CA LYS A 96 -13.95 -9.72 -20.88
C LYS A 96 -14.20 -9.58 -19.38
N ILE A 97 -13.18 -9.26 -18.59
CA ILE A 97 -13.32 -9.03 -17.14
C ILE A 97 -14.23 -7.81 -16.89
N GLN A 98 -13.99 -6.69 -17.58
CA GLN A 98 -14.84 -5.50 -17.50
C GLN A 98 -16.27 -5.76 -17.97
N CYS A 99 -16.47 -6.57 -19.02
CA CYS A 99 -17.80 -6.95 -19.49
C CYS A 99 -18.49 -7.93 -18.56
N GLU A 100 -17.79 -8.86 -17.91
CA GLU A 100 -18.37 -9.73 -16.88
C GLU A 100 -18.82 -8.90 -15.68
N ILE A 101 -17.99 -7.95 -15.22
CA ILE A 101 -18.33 -6.97 -14.17
C ILE A 101 -19.55 -6.12 -14.56
N ARG A 102 -19.62 -5.64 -15.82
CA ARG A 102 -20.74 -4.80 -16.29
C ARG A 102 -22.03 -5.56 -16.60
N LYS A 103 -21.94 -6.76 -17.22
CA LYS A 103 -23.11 -7.54 -17.68
C LYS A 103 -23.77 -8.28 -16.54
N LYS A 104 -23.00 -8.62 -15.51
CA LYS A 104 -23.53 -9.15 -14.28
C LYS A 104 -23.50 -8.02 -13.25
N LYS A 105 -24.66 -7.41 -12.97
CA LYS A 105 -24.97 -6.96 -11.60
C LYS A 105 -24.97 -8.18 -10.69
N LEU A 106 -23.85 -8.90 -10.62
CA LEU A 106 -23.76 -10.05 -9.78
C LEU A 106 -23.64 -9.49 -8.38
N PRO A 107 -24.50 -9.86 -7.44
CA PRO A 107 -24.06 -9.83 -6.07
C PRO A 107 -22.82 -10.71 -6.08
N LEU A 108 -21.62 -10.16 -5.91
CA LEU A 108 -20.39 -10.97 -5.89
C LEU A 108 -20.50 -12.16 -4.93
N LYS A 109 -21.33 -11.98 -3.89
CA LYS A 109 -21.82 -13.01 -2.97
C LYS A 109 -22.46 -14.23 -3.64
N GLU A 110 -23.21 -14.08 -4.73
CA GLU A 110 -23.79 -15.18 -5.50
C GLU A 110 -22.74 -15.89 -6.38
N LEU A 111 -21.76 -15.19 -6.99
CA LEU A 111 -20.65 -15.88 -7.69
C LEU A 111 -19.83 -16.72 -6.72
N ILE A 112 -19.53 -16.13 -5.55
CA ILE A 112 -18.73 -16.74 -4.49
C ILE A 112 -19.52 -17.90 -3.87
N ARG A 113 -20.83 -17.74 -3.61
CA ARG A 113 -21.69 -18.81 -3.09
C ARG A 113 -21.93 -19.95 -4.08
N GLU A 114 -22.13 -19.64 -5.36
CA GLU A 114 -22.39 -20.66 -6.39
C GLU A 114 -21.13 -21.45 -6.75
N ASN A 115 -19.94 -20.82 -6.72
CA ASN A 115 -18.68 -21.47 -7.10
C ASN A 115 -17.81 -21.94 -5.92
N ILE A 116 -18.11 -21.55 -4.68
CA ILE A 116 -17.26 -21.87 -3.53
C ILE A 116 -18.09 -22.27 -2.30
N LYS A 117 -18.53 -23.54 -2.26
CA LYS A 117 -19.26 -24.14 -1.12
C LYS A 117 -18.44 -24.31 0.18
N LYS A 118 -17.27 -23.66 0.32
CA LYS A 118 -16.33 -23.91 1.43
C LYS A 118 -15.45 -22.74 1.90
N VAL A 119 -15.53 -21.55 1.30
CA VAL A 119 -14.67 -20.42 1.68
C VAL A 119 -15.48 -19.37 2.43
N ASP A 120 -14.91 -18.87 3.51
CA ASP A 120 -15.47 -17.78 4.31
C ASP A 120 -15.44 -16.48 3.48
N ILE A 121 -16.63 -15.92 3.22
CA ILE A 121 -16.77 -14.67 2.44
C ILE A 121 -16.04 -13.53 3.13
N ASP A 122 -16.04 -13.51 4.47
CA ASP A 122 -15.41 -12.46 5.25
C ASP A 122 -13.88 -12.53 5.13
N GLU A 123 -13.32 -13.73 4.98
CA GLU A 123 -11.89 -13.95 4.72
C GLU A 123 -11.49 -13.47 3.33
N LEU A 124 -12.30 -13.75 2.29
CA LEU A 124 -12.07 -13.22 0.94
C LEU A 124 -12.15 -11.70 0.89
N MET A 125 -13.15 -11.12 1.53
CA MET A 125 -13.33 -9.66 1.59
C MET A 125 -12.15 -8.99 2.30
N ASN A 126 -11.65 -9.62 3.37
CA ASN A 126 -10.46 -9.16 4.06
C ASN A 126 -9.21 -9.20 3.16
N LEU A 127 -9.00 -10.31 2.45
CA LEU A 127 -7.88 -10.45 1.51
C LEU A 127 -7.93 -9.39 0.40
N GLU A 128 -9.09 -9.14 -0.20
CA GLU A 128 -9.24 -8.14 -1.26
C GLU A 128 -9.05 -6.71 -0.74
N TYR A 129 -9.56 -6.39 0.46
CA TYR A 129 -9.30 -5.11 1.11
C TYR A 129 -7.78 -4.88 1.30
N HIS A 130 -7.05 -5.88 1.79
CA HIS A 130 -5.61 -5.76 2.00
C HIS A 130 -4.82 -5.60 0.70
N LYS A 131 -5.15 -6.39 -0.34
CA LYS A 131 -4.56 -6.22 -1.67
C LYS A 131 -4.79 -4.82 -2.21
N LEU A 132 -6.03 -4.32 -2.05
CA LEU A 132 -6.38 -3.00 -2.50
C LEU A 132 -5.53 -1.94 -1.81
N ILE A 133 -5.57 -1.85 -0.48
CA ILE A 133 -4.81 -0.86 0.28
C ILE A 133 -3.31 -0.93 -0.03
N ASN A 134 -2.77 -2.15 -0.19
CA ASN A 134 -1.38 -2.36 -0.59
C ASN A 134 -1.03 -1.77 -1.97
N SER A 135 -1.98 -1.80 -2.92
CA SER A 135 -1.80 -1.22 -4.25
C SER A 135 -2.04 0.30 -4.31
N LEU A 136 -2.77 0.86 -3.35
CA LEU A 136 -3.20 2.26 -3.37
C LEU A 136 -2.27 3.17 -2.60
N ILE A 137 -1.78 2.71 -1.44
CA ILE A 137 -1.22 3.59 -0.42
C ILE A 137 0.26 3.32 -0.22
N GLY A 138 1.04 4.40 -0.22
CA GLY A 138 2.44 4.40 0.15
C GLY A 138 2.65 5.14 1.46
N ILE A 139 3.56 4.61 2.28
CA ILE A 139 3.85 5.14 3.61
C ILE A 139 5.34 5.45 3.70
N LEU A 140 5.67 6.68 4.09
CA LEU A 140 7.01 7.09 4.47
C LEU A 140 7.11 7.13 6.00
N SER A 141 7.85 6.18 6.56
CA SER A 141 8.16 6.15 8.00
C SER A 141 9.40 6.98 8.33
N LEU A 142 9.24 7.86 9.32
CA LEU A 142 10.25 8.73 9.92
C LEU A 142 10.22 8.57 11.45
N SER A 143 11.32 8.88 12.13
CA SER A 143 11.40 8.85 13.59
C SER A 143 11.60 10.24 14.16
N SER A 144 11.06 10.50 15.35
CA SER A 144 11.43 11.70 16.14
C SER A 144 12.74 11.57 16.91
N LYS A 145 13.36 10.37 16.91
CA LYS A 145 14.64 10.09 17.57
C LYS A 145 15.70 9.75 16.52
N ASN A 146 16.94 10.19 16.74
CA ASN A 146 18.10 9.85 15.91
C ASN A 146 19.10 8.92 16.62
N ASN A 147 18.92 8.67 17.91
CA ASN A 147 19.86 7.98 18.79
C ASN A 147 19.27 6.73 19.46
N ASN A 148 18.43 5.97 18.75
CA ASN A 148 17.89 4.70 19.25
C ASN A 148 18.67 3.50 18.69
N ILE A 149 19.28 2.69 19.56
CA ILE A 149 20.10 1.53 19.15
C ILE A 149 19.32 0.45 18.38
N LEU A 150 18.05 0.22 18.70
CA LEU A 150 17.22 -0.75 17.96
C LEU A 150 16.90 -0.22 16.56
N MET A 151 16.67 1.09 16.41
CA MET A 151 16.49 1.71 15.09
C MET A 151 17.75 1.58 14.23
N TRP A 152 18.93 1.80 14.83
CA TRP A 152 20.20 1.58 14.16
C TRP A 152 20.39 0.11 13.74
N GLY A 153 20.03 -0.83 14.61
CA GLY A 153 20.06 -2.26 14.32
C GLY A 153 19.16 -2.67 13.15
N HIS A 154 17.88 -2.27 13.18
CA HIS A 154 16.88 -2.71 12.20
C HIS A 154 16.96 -1.97 10.87
N TYR A 155 17.14 -0.65 10.90
CA TYR A 155 16.92 0.21 9.73
C TYR A 155 18.20 0.85 9.19
N ALA A 156 19.32 0.79 9.93
CA ALA A 156 20.61 1.33 9.50
C ALA A 156 21.65 0.22 9.32
N ASN A 157 21.31 -0.82 8.56
CA ASN A 157 22.20 -1.93 8.18
C ASN A 157 22.96 -2.53 9.37
N SER A 158 22.28 -2.91 10.46
CA SER A 158 22.94 -3.42 11.67
C SER A 158 23.97 -2.46 12.28
N ASN A 159 23.60 -1.18 12.43
CA ASN A 159 24.39 -0.09 13.05
C ASN A 159 25.53 0.52 12.20
N VAL A 160 25.62 0.23 10.89
CA VAL A 160 26.63 0.84 9.99
C VAL A 160 26.04 1.76 8.91
N GLY A 161 24.73 2.02 8.97
CA GLY A 161 24.03 2.92 8.06
C GLY A 161 24.17 4.39 8.44
N VAL A 162 23.15 5.17 8.11
CA VAL A 162 23.13 6.62 8.36
C VAL A 162 21.73 7.09 8.75
N VAL A 163 21.64 8.31 9.27
CA VAL A 163 20.37 8.94 9.68
C VAL A 163 20.23 10.30 9.00
N ILE A 164 19.25 10.45 8.11
CA ILE A 164 19.00 11.73 7.45
C ILE A 164 18.10 12.58 8.35
N LYS A 165 18.55 13.79 8.70
CA LYS A 165 17.78 14.78 9.46
C LYS A 165 16.87 15.57 8.51
N ILE A 166 15.58 15.55 8.79
CA ILE A 166 14.52 16.10 7.93
C ILE A 166 13.71 17.16 8.69
N ASN A 167 13.53 18.33 8.08
CA ASN A 167 12.63 19.38 8.53
C ASN A 167 11.22 19.15 8.00
N ALA A 168 10.36 18.62 8.87
CA ALA A 168 8.99 18.29 8.57
C ALA A 168 8.00 19.47 8.67
N ASN A 169 8.45 20.71 8.90
CA ASN A 169 7.58 21.90 8.85
C ASN A 169 7.35 22.42 7.42
N LYS A 170 7.98 21.83 6.41
CA LYS A 170 7.88 22.28 5.02
C LYS A 170 6.65 21.64 4.35
N ASN A 171 6.08 22.33 3.35
CA ASN A 171 4.87 21.95 2.61
C ASN A 171 5.03 20.71 1.69
N TYR A 172 5.89 19.77 2.06
CA TYR A 172 6.14 18.54 1.31
C TYR A 172 5.25 17.36 1.74
N PHE A 173 4.94 17.31 3.03
CA PHE A 173 4.20 16.22 3.64
C PHE A 173 2.70 16.53 3.59
N GLU A 174 1.91 15.64 2.98
CA GLU A 174 0.45 15.84 2.81
C GLU A 174 -0.30 15.37 4.06
N TYR A 175 0.07 14.20 4.59
CA TYR A 175 -0.64 13.51 5.68
C TYR A 175 0.36 12.95 6.68
N LEU A 176 1.18 13.84 7.24
CA LEU A 176 2.15 13.50 8.27
C LEU A 176 1.49 13.51 9.65
N ASP A 177 1.45 12.35 10.30
CA ASP A 177 0.96 12.23 11.66
C ASP A 177 1.79 11.24 12.48
N LYS A 178 1.66 11.35 13.81
CA LYS A 178 2.38 10.49 14.75
C LYS A 178 1.71 9.12 14.82
N VAL A 179 2.51 8.06 14.91
CA VAL A 179 2.00 6.72 15.20
C VAL A 179 1.63 6.60 16.68
N HIS A 180 0.44 6.06 16.91
CA HIS A 180 -0.07 5.67 18.20
C HIS A 180 0.29 4.21 18.49
N TYR A 181 0.73 3.95 19.71
CA TYR A 181 1.20 2.64 20.11
C TYR A 181 0.22 2.01 21.10
N SER A 182 -0.24 0.80 20.80
CA SER A 182 -1.25 0.10 21.59
C SER A 182 -1.02 -1.41 21.52
N ASN A 183 -1.43 -2.14 22.56
CA ASN A 183 -1.52 -3.61 22.51
C ASN A 183 -2.81 -4.08 21.85
N ASP A 184 -3.79 -3.18 21.69
CA ASP A 184 -5.07 -3.48 21.08
C ASP A 184 -5.04 -3.24 19.58
N ARG A 185 -5.41 -4.27 18.81
CA ARG A 185 -5.57 -4.19 17.37
C ARG A 185 -6.72 -3.22 17.04
N PRO A 186 -6.53 -2.26 16.11
CA PRO A 186 -7.59 -1.31 15.76
C PRO A 186 -8.80 -2.05 15.21
N LYS A 187 -9.99 -1.62 15.63
CA LYS A 187 -11.26 -2.16 15.16
C LYS A 187 -11.94 -1.16 14.24
N ILE A 188 -12.39 -1.63 13.09
CA ILE A 188 -13.06 -0.79 12.09
C ILE A 188 -14.34 -1.42 11.58
N LYS A 189 -15.25 -0.56 11.11
CA LYS A 189 -16.49 -0.95 10.45
C LYS A 189 -16.47 -0.41 9.03
N LEU A 190 -16.11 -1.25 8.08
CA LEU A 190 -16.07 -0.91 6.65
C LEU A 190 -17.46 -0.53 6.12
N SER A 191 -18.51 -1.16 6.65
CA SER A 191 -19.93 -0.82 6.36
C SER A 191 -20.30 0.65 6.59
N LYS A 192 -19.54 1.35 7.42
CA LYS A 192 -19.80 2.75 7.81
C LYS A 192 -18.79 3.73 7.23
N MET A 193 -17.92 3.27 6.32
CA MET A 193 -16.95 4.14 5.67
C MET A 193 -17.64 4.99 4.61
N ASP A 194 -18.18 6.12 5.04
CA ASP A 194 -18.48 7.25 4.17
C ASP A 194 -17.26 8.16 4.14
N TYR A 195 -16.57 8.26 2.99
CA TYR A 195 -15.32 9.00 2.80
C TYR A 195 -15.40 10.50 3.11
N THR A 196 -16.60 11.01 3.43
CA THR A 196 -16.85 12.42 3.68
C THR A 196 -16.97 12.79 5.16
N THR A 197 -17.11 11.80 6.05
CA THR A 197 -17.34 12.07 7.49
C THR A 197 -16.04 12.04 8.30
N GLN A 198 -15.98 12.88 9.34
CA GLN A 198 -14.85 12.88 10.28
C GLN A 198 -14.68 11.53 10.98
N GLU A 199 -15.79 10.83 11.27
CA GLU A 199 -15.76 9.50 11.89
C GLU A 199 -15.04 8.47 11.01
N SER A 200 -15.30 8.48 9.69
CA SER A 200 -14.58 7.63 8.74
C SER A 200 -13.11 7.98 8.66
N ILE A 201 -12.77 9.28 8.59
CA ILE A 201 -11.38 9.75 8.58
C ILE A 201 -10.64 9.27 9.83
N ASP A 202 -11.25 9.39 11.01
CA ASP A 202 -10.68 8.93 12.27
C ASP A 202 -10.52 7.40 12.28
N SER A 203 -11.46 6.66 11.68
CA SER A 203 -11.35 5.20 11.52
C SER A 203 -10.19 4.82 10.60
N TYR A 204 -9.97 5.51 9.48
CA TYR A 204 -8.81 5.26 8.61
C TYR A 204 -7.50 5.62 9.32
N LYS A 205 -7.46 6.75 10.03
CA LYS A 205 -6.30 7.13 10.83
C LYS A 205 -5.92 6.03 11.82
N LYS A 206 -6.90 5.39 12.46
CA LYS A 206 -6.62 4.25 13.35
C LYS A 206 -5.91 3.10 12.64
N VAL A 207 -6.25 2.80 11.40
CA VAL A 207 -5.59 1.72 10.64
C VAL A 207 -4.14 2.09 10.33
N PHE A 208 -3.92 3.29 9.80
CA PHE A 208 -2.60 3.68 9.28
C PHE A 208 -1.61 4.19 10.35
N PHE A 209 -2.11 4.66 11.48
CA PHE A 209 -1.30 5.26 12.53
C PHE A 209 -1.42 4.51 13.87
N ASN A 210 -1.73 3.21 13.86
CA ASN A 210 -1.52 2.35 15.03
C ASN A 210 -0.48 1.26 14.75
N LYS A 211 0.32 0.96 15.77
CA LYS A 211 1.35 -0.08 15.77
C LYS A 211 1.43 -0.74 17.15
N SER A 212 1.94 -1.97 17.24
CA SER A 212 2.14 -2.63 18.54
C SER A 212 3.02 -1.78 19.47
N LEU A 213 2.69 -1.79 20.77
CA LEU A 213 3.48 -1.13 21.81
C LEU A 213 4.95 -1.60 21.84
N ASP A 214 5.22 -2.83 21.40
CA ASP A 214 6.56 -3.39 21.30
C ASP A 214 7.47 -2.54 20.40
N TRP A 215 6.90 -1.86 19.39
CA TRP A 215 7.62 -0.98 18.45
C TRP A 215 7.63 0.49 18.89
N SER A 216 7.15 0.82 20.09
CA SER A 216 7.06 2.22 20.58
C SER A 216 8.41 2.95 20.64
N TYR A 217 9.51 2.21 20.67
CA TYR A 217 10.85 2.76 20.63
C TYR A 217 11.18 3.47 19.30
N GLU A 218 10.47 3.14 18.21
CA GLU A 218 10.64 3.77 16.90
C GLU A 218 10.25 5.25 16.91
N ALA A 219 9.34 5.64 17.81
CA ALA A 219 8.82 7.01 17.92
C ALA A 219 8.41 7.58 16.55
N GLU A 220 7.66 6.76 15.82
CA GLU A 220 7.39 6.85 14.39
C GLU A 220 6.38 7.95 14.05
N TYR A 221 6.63 8.60 12.92
CA TYR A 221 5.73 9.48 12.20
C TYR A 221 5.60 8.93 10.78
N ARG A 222 4.38 8.94 10.24
CA ARG A 222 4.08 8.45 8.90
C ARG A 222 3.57 9.58 8.05
N ASP A 223 4.12 9.74 6.86
CA ASP A 223 3.46 10.49 5.79
C ASP A 223 2.85 9.49 4.80
N ILE A 224 1.62 9.76 4.38
CA ILE A 224 0.84 8.85 3.54
C ILE A 224 0.59 9.52 2.20
N LYS A 225 0.87 8.81 1.09
CA LYS A 225 0.60 9.29 -0.27
C LYS A 225 -0.07 8.22 -1.11
N PRO A 226 -0.98 8.60 -2.03
CA PRO A 226 -1.47 7.69 -3.06
C PRO A 226 -0.31 7.28 -3.98
N LEU A 227 -0.06 5.97 -4.12
CA LEU A 227 1.07 5.45 -4.92
C LEU A 227 1.02 5.88 -6.38
N ILE A 228 -0.17 6.16 -6.94
CA ILE A 228 -0.33 6.68 -8.30
C ILE A 228 0.44 7.98 -8.55
N LYS A 229 0.61 8.81 -7.53
CA LYS A 229 1.33 10.08 -7.66
C LYS A 229 2.85 9.87 -7.71
N GLY A 230 3.34 8.65 -7.44
CA GLY A 230 4.76 8.32 -7.39
C GLY A 230 5.29 7.77 -8.71
N SER A 231 6.62 7.81 -8.87
CA SER A 231 7.32 7.23 -10.01
C SER A 231 7.69 5.77 -9.73
N ASN A 232 7.25 4.85 -10.59
CA ASN A 232 7.72 3.46 -10.60
C ASN A 232 8.92 3.33 -11.55
N LEU A 233 10.08 2.92 -11.03
CA LEU A 233 11.30 2.76 -11.83
C LEU A 233 11.43 1.38 -12.50
N GLY A 234 10.38 0.54 -12.46
CA GLY A 234 10.44 -0.84 -12.96
C GLY A 234 11.40 -1.72 -12.16
N LYS A 235 11.67 -1.34 -10.91
CA LYS A 235 12.50 -2.07 -9.96
C LYS A 235 11.64 -2.61 -8.85
N GLU A 236 12.00 -3.77 -8.36
CA GLU A 236 11.37 -4.42 -7.21
C GLU A 236 12.33 -4.42 -6.02
N ASP A 237 11.77 -4.50 -4.81
CA ASP A 237 12.55 -4.77 -3.62
C ASP A 237 12.82 -6.28 -3.46
N ASN A 238 13.49 -6.64 -2.35
CA ASN A 238 13.88 -8.02 -2.09
C ASN A 238 12.69 -8.98 -1.94
N ASN A 239 11.48 -8.45 -1.77
CA ASN A 239 10.25 -9.22 -1.63
C ASN A 239 9.42 -9.21 -2.93
N GLY A 240 9.94 -8.65 -4.03
CA GLY A 240 9.25 -8.57 -5.32
C GLY A 240 8.22 -7.44 -5.43
N PHE A 241 8.21 -6.48 -4.49
CA PHE A 241 7.28 -5.36 -4.57
C PHE A 241 7.87 -4.18 -5.32
N PRO A 242 7.08 -3.50 -6.19
CA PRO A 242 7.59 -2.38 -6.97
C PRO A 242 8.07 -1.23 -6.07
N ILE A 243 9.18 -0.61 -6.43
CA ILE A 243 9.74 0.53 -5.71
C ILE A 243 9.10 1.81 -6.26
N ILE A 244 8.22 2.41 -5.47
CA ILE A 244 7.55 3.67 -5.79
C ILE A 244 8.24 4.84 -5.08
N LEU A 245 8.68 5.82 -5.86
CA LEU A 245 9.47 6.95 -5.39
C LEU A 245 8.73 8.28 -5.56
N PHE A 246 8.95 9.20 -4.63
CA PHE A 246 8.42 10.56 -4.66
C PHE A 246 9.55 11.56 -4.54
N ASP A 247 9.60 12.51 -5.46
CA ASP A 247 10.53 13.65 -5.37
C ASP A 247 10.31 14.41 -4.07
N PHE A 248 11.36 15.01 -3.52
CA PHE A 248 11.27 15.93 -2.39
C PHE A 248 12.21 17.13 -2.59
N PRO A 249 11.88 18.31 -2.04
CA PRO A 249 12.78 19.46 -2.08
C PRO A 249 13.99 19.23 -1.17
N ILE A 250 15.22 19.30 -1.70
CA ILE A 250 16.45 19.06 -0.92
C ILE A 250 16.56 19.93 0.34
N GLU A 251 15.90 21.09 0.36
CA GLU A 251 15.83 22.02 1.49
C GLU A 251 15.15 21.45 2.74
N ILE A 252 14.43 20.32 2.62
CA ILE A 252 13.91 19.62 3.79
C ILE A 252 14.99 18.81 4.50
N VAL A 253 16.14 18.54 3.88
CA VAL A 253 17.26 17.83 4.50
C VAL A 253 18.16 18.84 5.21
N GLU A 254 18.26 18.72 6.53
CA GLU A 254 19.07 19.61 7.38
C GLU A 254 20.39 18.98 7.83
N GLY A 255 20.64 17.71 7.51
CA GLY A 255 21.86 17.01 7.89
C GLY A 255 21.80 15.49 7.71
N ILE A 256 22.94 14.86 7.96
CA ILE A 256 23.17 13.40 8.00
C ILE A 256 23.93 13.10 9.29
#